data_AF-A0A9D8VUV8-F1
#
_entry.id   AF-A0A9D8VUV8-F1
#
_cell.length_a   1.000
_cell.length_b   1.000
_cell.length_c   1.000
_cell.angle_alpha   90.00
_cell.angle_beta   90.00
_cell.angle_gamma   90.00
#
_symmetry.space_group_name_H-M   'P 1'
#
loop_
_entity.id
_entity.type
_entity.pdbx_description
1 polymer ?
#
loop_
_entity_poly.entity_id
_entity_poly.type
_entity_poly.pdbx_seq_one_letter_code
_entity_poly.pdbx_strand_id
1 'polypeptide(L)'
;KALEEAERLWGAKSGTPEGDRLDVLATLIEVYEAKHYLMDPPDPVEAIRFRMEQQGLTRKDLEPMIGPRNRVADILNRKRSLSIDMIRQLHEQLGISAEVLIRPSRFDKVA
;
A
#
# COMPACT_ATOMS: atom_id res chain seq x y z
N LYS A 1 -6.07 24.29 2.05
CA LYS A 1 -6.11 25.35 1.01
C LYS A 1 -6.23 24.80 -0.41
N ALA A 2 -5.24 24.11 -0.99
CA ALA A 2 -5.36 23.58 -2.36
C ALA A 2 -6.39 22.44 -2.48
N LEU A 3 -6.35 21.45 -1.57
CA LEU A 3 -7.32 20.35 -1.51
C LEU A 3 -8.76 20.81 -1.29
N GLU A 4 -8.98 21.75 -0.35
CA GLU A 4 -10.30 22.34 -0.08
C GLU A 4 -10.88 23.06 -1.31
N GLU A 5 -10.03 23.70 -2.13
CA GLU A 5 -10.49 24.35 -3.35
C GLU A 5 -10.81 23.33 -4.46
N ALA A 6 -9.99 22.29 -4.60
CA ALA A 6 -10.28 21.19 -5.52
C ALA A 6 -11.61 20.49 -5.16
N GLU A 7 -11.87 20.29 -3.88
CA GLU A 7 -13.14 19.73 -3.38
C GLU A 7 -14.33 20.63 -3.69
N ARG A 8 -14.19 21.95 -3.54
CA ARG A 8 -15.24 22.92 -3.94
C ARG A 8 -15.55 22.91 -5.42
N LEU A 9 -14.55 22.68 -6.26
CA LEU A 9 -14.69 22.64 -7.72
C LEU A 9 -15.07 21.25 -8.25
N TRP A 10 -15.25 20.26 -7.38
CA TRP A 10 -15.55 18.89 -7.76
C TRP A 10 -16.84 18.81 -8.59
N GLY A 11 -16.78 18.17 -9.75
CA GLY A 11 -17.90 18.07 -10.67
C GLY A 11 -18.07 19.26 -11.63
N ALA A 12 -17.15 20.23 -11.63
CA ALA A 12 -17.07 21.24 -12.69
C ALA A 12 -16.93 20.56 -14.06
N LYS A 13 -17.60 21.13 -15.08
CA LYS A 13 -17.58 20.57 -16.43
C LYS A 13 -16.27 20.92 -17.14
N SER A 14 -15.73 19.98 -17.90
CA SER A 14 -14.56 20.24 -18.74
C SER A 14 -14.83 21.37 -19.73
N GLY A 15 -13.84 22.24 -19.93
CA GLY A 15 -13.92 23.41 -20.82
C GLY A 15 -14.68 24.60 -20.23
N THR A 16 -15.05 24.59 -18.94
CA THR A 16 -15.45 25.80 -18.21
C THR A 16 -14.27 26.36 -17.41
N PRO A 17 -14.27 27.66 -17.06
CA PRO A 17 -13.21 28.25 -16.24
C PRO A 17 -12.97 27.52 -14.91
N GLU A 18 -14.03 26.99 -14.30
CA GLU A 18 -13.96 26.19 -13.07
C GLU A 18 -13.31 24.83 -13.31
N GLY A 19 -13.64 24.17 -14.42
CA GLY A 19 -13.03 22.90 -14.82
C GLY A 19 -11.55 23.06 -15.14
N ASP A 20 -11.20 24.07 -15.94
CA ASP A 20 -9.80 24.38 -16.28
C ASP A 20 -8.99 24.69 -15.01
N ARG A 21 -9.59 25.38 -14.05
CA ARG A 21 -8.96 25.68 -12.76
C ARG A 21 -8.79 24.43 -11.89
N LEU A 22 -9.76 23.51 -11.89
CA LEU A 22 -9.65 22.22 -11.22
C LEU A 22 -8.51 21.39 -11.83
N ASP A 23 -8.39 21.35 -13.15
CA ASP A 23 -7.33 20.60 -13.85
C ASP A 23 -5.94 21.12 -13.49
N VAL A 24 -5.77 22.45 -13.46
CA VAL A 24 -4.51 23.08 -13.03
C VAL A 24 -4.21 22.76 -11.56
N LEU A 25 -5.20 22.89 -10.68
CA LEU A 25 -5.05 22.57 -9.25
C LEU A 25 -4.68 21.11 -9.04
N ALA A 26 -5.35 20.18 -9.72
CA ALA A 26 -5.05 18.75 -9.64
C ALA A 26 -3.62 18.45 -10.06
N THR A 27 -3.17 19.02 -11.18
CA THR A 27 -1.78 18.87 -11.66
C THR A 27 -0.76 19.39 -10.63
N LEU A 28 -1.02 20.56 -10.03
CA LEU A 28 -0.14 21.13 -9.03
C LEU A 28 -0.09 20.31 -7.74
N ILE A 29 -1.23 19.77 -7.31
CA ILE A 29 -1.33 18.86 -6.16
C ILE A 29 -0.53 17.59 -6.45
N GLU A 30 -0.72 16.97 -7.61
CA GLU A 30 0.01 15.76 -8.01
C GLU A 30 1.52 15.98 -8.02
N VAL A 31 2.00 17.07 -8.62
CA VAL A 31 3.44 17.40 -8.66
C VAL A 31 3.99 17.67 -7.25
N TYR A 32 3.21 18.32 -6.40
CA TYR A 32 3.61 18.57 -5.01
C TYR A 32 3.66 17.25 -4.22
N GLU A 33 2.63 16.42 -4.32
CA GLU A 33 2.57 15.11 -3.68
C GLU A 33 3.70 14.21 -4.17
N ALA A 34 3.95 14.10 -5.47
CA ALA A 34 5.06 13.30 -5.99
C ALA A 34 6.43 13.72 -5.44
N LYS A 35 6.63 15.02 -5.18
CA LYS A 35 7.89 15.56 -4.62
C LYS A 35 8.01 15.43 -3.11
N HIS A 36 6.90 15.62 -2.38
CA HIS A 36 6.91 15.74 -0.92
C HIS A 36 6.35 14.51 -0.20
N TYR A 37 5.51 13.74 -0.89
CA TYR A 37 4.84 12.53 -0.44
C TYR A 37 4.99 11.45 -1.49
N LEU A 38 6.22 10.95 -1.67
CA LEU A 38 6.49 9.77 -2.49
C LEU A 38 5.47 8.69 -2.12
N MET A 39 4.63 8.27 -3.08
CA MET A 39 3.74 7.12 -2.87
C MET A 39 4.61 5.97 -2.39
N ASP A 40 4.45 5.61 -1.12
CA ASP A 40 5.24 4.56 -0.53
C ASP A 40 5.01 3.31 -1.38
N PRO A 41 6.08 2.60 -1.80
CA PRO A 41 5.98 1.22 -2.22
C PRO A 41 4.92 0.47 -1.43
N PRO A 42 4.06 -0.36 -2.04
CA PRO A 42 3.14 -1.19 -1.27
C PRO A 42 3.97 -2.00 -0.26
N ASP A 43 3.75 -1.71 1.01
CA ASP A 43 4.44 -2.38 2.10
C ASP A 43 4.00 -3.86 2.08
N PRO A 44 4.94 -4.82 2.14
CA PRO A 44 4.62 -6.23 1.99
C PRO A 44 3.58 -6.70 3.02
N VAL A 45 3.60 -6.12 4.23
CA VAL A 45 2.62 -6.44 5.28
C VAL A 45 1.23 -5.93 4.94
N GLU A 46 1.11 -4.73 4.36
CA GLU A 46 -0.19 -4.23 3.89
C GLU A 46 -0.73 -5.08 2.73
N ALA A 47 0.14 -5.53 1.81
CA ALA A 47 -0.27 -6.43 0.74
C ALA A 47 -0.82 -7.78 1.28
N ILE A 48 -0.18 -8.33 2.32
CA ILE A 48 -0.67 -9.55 3.00
C ILE A 48 -2.03 -9.28 3.65
N ARG A 49 -2.17 -8.18 4.40
CA ARG A 49 -3.43 -7.82 5.09
C ARG A 49 -4.57 -7.62 4.10
N PHE A 50 -4.30 -6.94 3.00
CA PHE A 50 -5.26 -6.73 1.94
C PHE A 50 -5.73 -8.06 1.33
N ARG A 51 -4.82 -9.00 1.07
CA ARG A 51 -5.21 -10.35 0.63
C ARG A 51 -6.01 -11.10 1.69
N MET A 52 -5.64 -10.98 2.96
CA MET A 52 -6.41 -11.59 4.04
C MET A 52 -7.85 -11.07 4.06
N GLU A 53 -8.05 -9.76 3.95
CA GLU A 53 -9.39 -9.15 3.93
C GLU A 53 -10.20 -9.61 2.72
N GLN A 54 -9.61 -9.57 1.52
CA GLN A 54 -10.28 -10.00 0.28
C GLN A 54 -10.73 -11.46 0.30
N GLN A 55 -9.97 -12.33 0.97
CA GLN A 55 -10.21 -13.78 1.00
C GLN A 55 -10.82 -14.25 2.34
N GLY A 56 -11.10 -13.34 3.27
CA GLY A 56 -11.61 -13.68 4.61
C GLY A 56 -10.65 -14.52 5.47
N LEU A 57 -9.34 -14.41 5.25
CA LEU A 57 -8.33 -15.19 5.97
C LEU A 57 -8.05 -14.64 7.36
N THR A 58 -7.83 -15.55 8.29
CA THR A 58 -7.37 -15.25 9.65
C THR A 58 -5.85 -15.37 9.75
N ARG A 59 -5.27 -14.91 10.87
CA ARG A 59 -3.84 -15.10 11.14
C ARG A 59 -3.43 -16.57 11.20
N LYS A 60 -4.35 -17.47 11.59
CA LYS A 60 -4.09 -18.90 11.64
C LYS A 60 -3.89 -19.48 10.24
N ASP A 61 -4.59 -18.95 9.26
CA ASP A 61 -4.53 -19.42 7.87
C ASP A 61 -3.21 -19.02 7.18
N LEU A 62 -2.46 -18.09 7.76
CA LEU A 62 -1.10 -17.75 7.30
C LEU A 62 -0.01 -18.69 7.82
N GLU A 63 -0.32 -19.54 8.81
CA GLU A 63 0.68 -20.42 9.43
C GLU A 63 1.37 -21.38 8.43
N PRO A 64 0.68 -21.96 7.43
CA PRO A 64 1.33 -22.80 6.41
C PRO A 64 2.36 -22.05 5.55
N MET A 65 2.19 -20.74 5.34
CA MET A 65 3.06 -19.93 4.48
C MET A 65 4.20 -19.26 5.26
N ILE A 66 3.94 -18.87 6.51
CA ILE A 66 4.86 -18.06 7.31
C ILE A 66 5.51 -18.87 8.43
N GLY A 67 4.78 -19.82 9.01
CA GLY A 67 5.17 -20.61 10.19
C GLY A 67 4.30 -20.31 11.41
N PRO A 68 4.79 -20.56 12.64
CA PRO A 68 3.95 -20.54 13.84
C PRO A 68 3.32 -19.17 14.13
N ARG A 69 2.22 -19.17 14.88
CA ARG A 69 1.40 -17.97 15.18
C ARG A 69 2.19 -16.77 15.71
N ASN A 70 3.21 -16.99 16.53
CA ASN A 70 4.08 -15.92 17.03
C ASN A 70 4.83 -15.22 15.90
N ARG A 71 5.35 -15.98 14.94
CA ARG A 71 6.04 -15.46 13.76
C ARG A 71 5.09 -14.72 12.84
N VAL A 72 3.89 -15.24 12.61
CA VAL A 72 2.84 -14.53 11.85
C VAL A 72 2.57 -13.17 12.50
N ALA A 73 2.41 -13.13 13.82
CA ALA A 73 2.19 -11.89 14.55
C ALA A 73 3.39 -10.93 14.43
N ASP A 74 4.62 -11.42 14.54
CA ASP A 74 5.82 -10.60 14.41
C ASP A 74 5.91 -9.96 13.02
N ILE A 75 5.66 -10.72 11.94
CA ILE A 75 5.69 -10.20 10.56
C ILE A 75 4.57 -9.18 10.35
N LEU A 76 3.32 -9.52 10.73
CA LEU A 76 2.20 -8.60 10.59
C LEU A 76 2.37 -7.32 11.41
N ASN A 77 3.09 -7.37 12.53
CA ASN A 77 3.42 -6.20 13.34
C ASN A 77 4.75 -5.55 12.94
N ARG A 78 5.36 -5.96 11.81
CA ARG A 78 6.62 -5.45 11.29
C ARG A 78 7.78 -5.54 12.29
N LYS A 79 7.78 -6.54 13.16
CA LYS A 79 8.91 -6.82 14.08
C LYS A 79 9.95 -7.74 13.45
N ARG A 80 9.62 -8.32 12.29
CA ARG A 80 10.45 -9.28 11.55
C ARG A 80 10.14 -9.17 10.07
N SER A 81 11.18 -9.13 9.24
CA SER A 81 11.09 -9.14 7.78
C SER A 81 10.79 -10.55 7.26
N LEU A 82 10.21 -10.65 6.06
CA LEU A 82 9.94 -11.94 5.40
C LEU A 82 11.24 -12.65 5.00
N SER A 83 11.30 -13.97 5.15
CA SER A 83 12.36 -14.76 4.51
C SER A 83 12.01 -15.05 3.05
N ILE A 84 13.01 -15.41 2.24
CA ILE A 84 12.81 -15.77 0.82
C ILE A 84 11.78 -16.91 0.67
N ASP A 85 11.82 -17.91 1.56
CA ASP A 85 10.88 -19.03 1.50
C ASP A 85 9.44 -18.59 1.82
N MET A 86 9.26 -17.67 2.77
CA MET A 86 7.94 -17.07 3.04
C MET A 86 7.43 -16.27 1.85
N ILE A 87 8.32 -15.51 1.19
CA ILE A 87 7.98 -14.75 -0.02
C ILE A 87 7.46 -15.68 -1.11
N ARG A 88 8.16 -16.79 -1.37
CA ARG A 88 7.74 -17.80 -2.34
C ARG A 88 6.37 -18.39 -1.99
N GLN A 89 6.18 -18.81 -0.74
CA GLN A 89 4.90 -19.38 -0.28
C GLN A 89 3.75 -18.39 -0.38
N LEU A 90 3.94 -17.14 0.02
CA LEU A 90 2.92 -16.10 -0.09
C LEU A 90 2.60 -15.75 -1.54
N HIS A 91 3.60 -15.76 -2.43
CA HIS A 91 3.39 -15.59 -3.86
C HIS A 91 2.55 -16.72 -4.46
N GLU A 92 2.92 -17.98 -4.18
CA GLU A 92 2.25 -19.16 -4.70
C GLU A 92 0.81 -19.31 -4.17
N GLN A 93 0.60 -19.09 -2.87
CA GLN A 93 -0.69 -19.35 -2.23
C GLN A 93 -1.64 -18.15 -2.26
N LEU A 94 -1.14 -16.91 -2.17
CA LEU A 94 -1.98 -15.71 -2.12
C LEU A 94 -1.92 -14.86 -3.41
N GLY A 95 -1.09 -15.24 -4.38
CA GLY A 95 -0.94 -14.50 -5.63
C GLY A 95 -0.47 -13.05 -5.41
N ILE A 96 0.32 -12.81 -4.36
CA ILE A 96 0.92 -11.50 -4.11
C ILE A 96 2.20 -11.41 -4.95
N SER A 97 2.39 -10.33 -5.70
CA SER A 97 3.59 -10.15 -6.52
C SER A 97 4.86 -10.27 -5.66
N ALA A 98 5.83 -11.07 -6.11
CA ALA A 98 7.13 -11.21 -5.45
C ALA A 98 7.87 -9.87 -5.36
N GLU A 99 7.66 -8.99 -6.35
CA GLU A 99 8.24 -7.63 -6.36
C GLU A 99 7.71 -6.76 -5.21
N VAL A 100 6.48 -7.00 -4.74
CA VAL A 100 5.90 -6.34 -3.57
C VAL A 100 6.45 -6.96 -2.28
N LEU A 101 6.51 -8.30 -2.24
CA LEU A 101 6.94 -9.05 -1.06
C LEU A 101 8.44 -8.90 -0.72
N ILE A 102 9.30 -8.64 -1.71
CA ILE A 102 10.75 -8.44 -1.52
C ILE A 102 11.11 -7.04 -1.02
N ARG A 103 10.17 -6.09 -1.05
CA ARG A 103 10.46 -4.71 -0.63
C ARG A 103 10.73 -4.67 0.88
N PRO A 104 11.64 -3.81 1.35
CA PRO A 104 11.83 -3.59 2.78
C PRO A 104 10.51 -3.18 3.41
N SER A 105 10.16 -3.84 4.51
CA SER A 105 9.00 -3.45 5.28
C SER A 105 9.25 -2.08 5.92
N ARG A 106 8.20 -1.34 6.27
CA ARG A 106 8.35 -0.03 6.95
C ARG A 106 9.25 -0.07 8.20
N PHE A 107 9.45 -1.23 8.83
CA PHE A 107 10.40 -1.40 9.92
C PHE A 107 11.86 -1.33 9.47
N ASP A 108 12.18 -1.93 8.32
CA ASP A 108 13.55 -1.97 7.78
C ASP A 108 14.01 -0.59 7.28
N LYS A 109 13.10 0.38 7.09
CA LYS A 109 13.45 1.77 6.75
C LYS A 109 13.94 2.59 7.95
N VAL A 110 13.66 2.15 9.18
CA VAL A 110 13.93 2.93 10.41
C VAL A 110 15.10 2.35 11.22
N ALA A 111 15.49 1.11 10.94
CA ALA A 111 16.65 0.44 11.53
C ALA A 111 17.92 0.68 10.70
#